data_AF-A0A0W8CFB2-F1
#
_entry.id   AF-A0A0W8CFB2-F1
#
_cell.length_a   1.000
_cell.length_b   1.000
_cell.length_c   1.000
_cell.angle_alpha   90.00
_cell.angle_beta   90.00
_cell.angle_gamma   90.00
#
_symmetry.space_group_name_H-M   'P 1'
#
loop_
_entity.id
_entity.type
_entity.pdbx_description
1 polymer ?
#
loop_
_entity_poly.entity_id
_entity_poly.type
_entity_poly.pdbx_seq_one_letter_code
_entity_poly.pdbx_strand_id
1 'polypeptide(L)'
;MFANVNNGNEESDISTKVSTMQKLKLALKSTICSHSCATEETHVSTEPKSIPSIISNAQTVLTSLQTGVNQNSDVLLLYTSLWKSLEMVQGEIDENHNDECRVAFGSLVTDASTFTMKLQNAGDRLISVAETTMRYYALDRRLDKLCEAYFIVRQDKSC
;
A
#
# COMPACT_ATOMS: atom_id res chain seq x y z
N MET A 1 -40.06 -23.87 37.61
CA MET A 1 -39.90 -23.27 36.27
C MET A 1 -38.87 -22.16 36.41
N PHE A 2 -37.60 -22.38 36.04
CA PHE A 2 -36.68 -21.35 35.53
C PHE A 2 -35.57 -22.07 34.77
N ALA A 3 -35.31 -21.57 33.56
CA ALA A 3 -34.54 -22.22 32.52
C ALA A 3 -33.02 -21.96 32.66
N ASN A 4 -32.29 -22.98 32.21
CA ASN A 4 -30.88 -23.01 31.90
C ASN A 4 -30.53 -22.02 30.77
N VAL A 5 -29.46 -21.22 30.87
CA VAL A 5 -28.75 -20.66 29.71
C VAL A 5 -27.24 -20.62 29.99
N ASN A 6 -26.51 -21.30 29.10
CA ASN A 6 -25.06 -21.44 29.00
C ASN A 6 -24.29 -20.13 29.10
N ASN A 7 -23.20 -20.14 29.87
CA ASN A 7 -22.18 -19.08 29.87
C ASN A 7 -20.79 -19.71 29.62
N GLY A 8 -20.51 -20.11 28.38
CA GLY A 8 -19.33 -20.93 28.07
C GLY A 8 -18.74 -20.76 26.68
N ASN A 9 -18.88 -19.60 26.02
CA ASN A 9 -18.37 -19.45 24.65
C ASN A 9 -17.61 -18.15 24.33
N GLU A 10 -17.40 -17.21 25.26
CA GLU A 10 -16.73 -15.93 24.93
C GLU A 10 -15.22 -15.93 25.19
N GLU A 11 -14.72 -16.72 26.16
CA GLU A 11 -13.28 -16.82 26.44
C GLU A 11 -12.49 -17.59 25.36
N SER A 12 -13.16 -18.53 24.66
CA SER A 12 -12.55 -19.34 23.61
C SER A 12 -12.16 -18.51 22.38
N ASP A 13 -12.99 -17.52 22.02
CA ASP A 13 -12.79 -16.69 20.83
C ASP A 13 -11.68 -15.64 21.02
N ILE A 14 -11.57 -15.04 22.21
CA ILE A 14 -10.52 -14.04 22.50
C ILE A 14 -9.15 -14.71 22.58
N SER A 15 -9.06 -15.84 23.29
CA SER A 15 -7.81 -16.62 23.40
C SER A 15 -7.32 -17.09 22.03
N THR A 16 -8.25 -17.54 21.17
CA THR A 16 -7.93 -17.94 19.80
C THR A 16 -7.44 -16.77 18.95
N LYS A 17 -8.09 -15.60 19.04
CA LYS A 17 -7.66 -14.38 18.32
C LYS A 17 -6.29 -13.87 18.78
N VAL A 18 -5.99 -13.92 20.09
CA VAL A 18 -4.67 -13.55 20.60
C VAL A 18 -3.60 -14.51 20.10
N SER A 19 -3.89 -15.81 20.06
CA SER A 19 -2.97 -16.83 19.54
C SER A 19 -2.68 -16.64 18.05
N THR A 20 -3.70 -16.32 17.23
CA THR A 20 -3.50 -16.07 15.80
C THR A 20 -2.71 -14.78 15.54
N MET A 21 -2.96 -13.70 16.30
CA MET A 21 -2.16 -12.47 16.20
C MET A 21 -0.69 -12.69 16.60
N GLN A 22 -0.42 -13.48 17.64
CA GLN A 22 0.94 -13.82 18.04
C GLN A 22 1.66 -14.62 16.94
N LYS A 23 0.97 -15.57 16.30
CA LYS A 23 1.51 -16.33 15.16
C LYS A 23 1.80 -15.42 13.96
N LEU A 24 0.90 -14.48 13.64
CA LEU A 24 1.12 -13.49 12.57
C LEU A 24 2.30 -12.56 12.87
N LYS A 25 2.44 -12.12 14.13
CA LYS A 25 3.58 -11.30 14.59
C LYS A 25 4.92 -12.04 14.46
N LEU A 26 4.94 -13.34 14.76
CA LEU A 26 6.11 -14.20 14.60
C LEU A 26 6.46 -14.42 13.11
N ALA A 27 5.45 -14.70 12.27
CA ALA A 27 5.63 -14.85 10.83
C ALA A 27 6.20 -13.57 10.19
N LEU A 28 5.66 -12.40 10.55
CA LEU A 28 6.14 -11.11 10.07
C LEU A 28 7.61 -10.84 10.47
N LYS A 29 7.97 -11.12 11.74
CA LYS A 29 9.36 -11.00 12.19
C LYS A 29 10.30 -11.92 11.42
N SER A 30 9.88 -13.16 11.15
CA SER A 30 10.67 -14.12 10.38
C SER A 30 10.90 -13.64 8.94
N THR A 31 9.86 -13.12 8.27
CA THR A 31 9.96 -12.60 6.90
C THR A 31 10.89 -11.38 6.82
N ILE A 32 10.84 -10.50 7.82
CA ILE A 32 11.72 -9.33 7.89
C ILE A 32 13.18 -9.74 8.09
N CYS A 33 13.45 -10.77 8.92
CA CYS A 33 14.80 -11.31 9.09
C CYS A 33 15.31 -12.05 7.83
N SER A 34 14.44 -12.68 7.05
CA SER A 34 14.82 -13.36 5.80
C SER A 34 15.10 -12.40 4.63
N HIS A 35 14.81 -11.10 4.75
CA HIS A 35 15.18 -10.09 3.74
C HIS A 35 16.50 -9.36 4.06
N SER A 36 17.23 -9.76 5.11
CA SER A 36 18.50 -9.14 5.51
C SER A 36 19.75 -9.68 4.77
N CYS A 37 19.62 -10.49 3.72
CA CYS A 37 20.80 -10.97 2.99
C CYS A 37 20.50 -11.26 1.52
N ALA A 38 20.30 -10.19 0.74
CA ALA A 38 20.58 -10.16 -0.68
C ALA A 38 20.79 -8.71 -1.10
N THR A 39 22.02 -8.21 -0.99
CA THR A 39 22.50 -7.12 -1.83
C THR A 39 22.62 -7.66 -3.25
N GLU A 40 21.52 -7.61 -4.00
CA GLU A 40 21.56 -7.61 -5.45
C GLU A 40 21.56 -6.15 -5.90
N GLU A 41 22.77 -5.60 -6.00
CA GLU A 41 23.11 -4.43 -6.81
C GLU A 41 22.77 -4.73 -8.27
N THR A 42 21.48 -4.79 -8.61
CA THR A 42 21.07 -4.76 -10.01
C THR A 42 21.02 -3.29 -10.40
N HIS A 43 22.16 -2.78 -10.84
CA HIS A 43 22.26 -1.57 -11.67
C HIS A 43 21.48 -1.81 -12.97
N VAL A 44 20.15 -1.82 -12.91
CA VAL A 44 19.34 -1.56 -14.09
C VAL A 44 19.45 -0.07 -14.34
N SER A 45 20.37 0.31 -15.22
CA SER A 45 20.35 1.60 -15.92
C SER A 45 19.08 1.66 -16.77
N THR A 46 17.94 1.80 -16.11
CA THR A 46 16.73 2.30 -16.73
C THR A 46 16.91 3.80 -16.73
N GLU A 47 16.79 4.46 -17.88
CA GLU A 47 16.67 5.92 -17.90
C GLU A 47 15.71 6.37 -16.79
N PRO A 48 15.97 7.51 -16.11
CA PRO A 48 15.07 8.01 -15.08
C PRO A 48 13.68 8.16 -15.69
N LYS A 49 12.79 7.20 -15.43
CA LYS A 49 11.41 7.30 -15.89
C LYS A 49 10.84 8.54 -15.24
N SER A 50 10.37 9.47 -16.06
CA SER A 50 9.73 10.68 -15.57
C SER A 50 8.53 10.28 -14.69
N ILE A 51 8.26 11.06 -13.65
CA ILE A 51 7.12 10.83 -12.75
C ILE A 51 5.80 10.63 -13.54
N PRO A 52 5.47 11.44 -14.58
CA PRO A 52 4.28 11.20 -15.39
C PRO A 52 4.25 9.80 -16.03
N SER A 53 5.40 9.31 -16.51
CA SER A 53 5.51 7.97 -17.08
C SER A 53 5.27 6.89 -16.03
N ILE A 54 5.76 7.07 -14.80
CA ILE A 54 5.53 6.11 -13.71
C ILE A 54 4.04 6.04 -13.36
N ILE A 55 3.37 7.20 -13.25
CA ILE A 55 1.92 7.26 -12.99
C ILE A 55 1.13 6.54 -14.09
N SER A 56 1.40 6.88 -15.36
CA SER A 56 0.72 6.28 -16.51
C SER A 56 0.90 4.75 -16.56
N ASN A 57 2.11 4.26 -16.29
CA ASN A 57 2.38 2.82 -16.22
C ASN A 57 1.58 2.14 -15.10
N ALA A 58 1.54 2.74 -13.91
CA ALA A 58 0.82 2.17 -12.77
C ALA A 58 -0.70 2.13 -12.99
N GLN A 59 -1.27 3.18 -13.60
CA GLN A 59 -2.69 3.21 -13.97
C GLN A 59 -3.04 2.13 -15.02
N THR A 60 -2.15 1.90 -15.99
CA THR A 60 -2.29 0.81 -16.98
C THR A 60 -2.31 -0.55 -16.30
N VAL A 61 -1.37 -0.78 -15.36
CA VAL A 61 -1.32 -2.01 -14.56
C VAL A 61 -2.62 -2.21 -13.79
N LEU A 62 -3.11 -1.19 -13.08
CA LEU A 62 -4.35 -1.30 -12.31
C LEU A 62 -5.57 -1.60 -13.17
N THR A 63 -5.66 -0.96 -14.34
CA THR A 63 -6.75 -1.22 -15.30
C THR A 63 -6.73 -2.67 -15.75
N SER A 64 -5.54 -3.21 -16.10
CA SER A 64 -5.41 -4.61 -16.50
C SER A 64 -5.85 -5.59 -15.40
N LEU A 65 -5.51 -5.29 -14.14
CA LEU A 65 -5.89 -6.11 -12.99
C LEU A 65 -7.39 -6.06 -12.72
N GLN A 66 -8.02 -4.89 -12.86
CA GLN A 66 -9.46 -4.72 -12.69
C GLN A 66 -10.28 -5.47 -13.76
N THR A 67 -9.76 -5.60 -14.98
CA THR A 67 -10.40 -6.35 -16.06
C THR A 67 -10.17 -7.87 -15.98
N GLY A 68 -9.24 -8.32 -15.14
CA GLY A 68 -8.94 -9.74 -14.94
C GLY A 68 -9.95 -10.45 -14.03
N VAL A 69 -9.92 -11.78 -14.04
CA VAL A 69 -10.82 -12.64 -13.24
C VAL A 69 -10.49 -12.57 -11.73
N ASN A 70 -9.37 -11.94 -11.35
CA ASN A 70 -8.84 -12.04 -10.00
C ASN A 70 -9.31 -10.91 -9.06
N GLN A 71 -10.11 -11.28 -8.06
CA GLN A 71 -10.92 -10.37 -7.25
C GLN A 71 -10.26 -10.02 -5.93
N ASN A 72 -9.56 -8.89 -5.91
CA ASN A 72 -9.47 -8.05 -4.71
C ASN A 72 -9.86 -6.62 -5.10
N SER A 73 -11.12 -6.47 -5.53
CA SER A 73 -11.67 -5.19 -6.02
C SER A 73 -11.36 -4.04 -5.09
N ASP A 74 -11.47 -4.26 -3.78
CA ASP A 74 -11.34 -3.20 -2.80
C ASP A 74 -9.90 -2.71 -2.69
N VAL A 75 -8.92 -3.62 -2.67
CA VAL A 75 -7.50 -3.24 -2.66
C VAL A 75 -7.12 -2.54 -3.96
N LEU A 76 -7.62 -3.02 -5.11
CA LEU A 76 -7.40 -2.35 -6.38
C LEU A 76 -7.99 -0.93 -6.40
N LEU A 77 -9.19 -0.74 -5.85
CA LEU A 77 -9.82 0.58 -5.71
C LEU A 77 -9.00 1.51 -4.81
N LEU A 78 -8.45 1.00 -3.70
CA LEU A 78 -7.55 1.75 -2.83
C LEU A 78 -6.32 2.26 -3.60
N TYR A 79 -5.65 1.37 -4.33
CA TYR A 79 -4.48 1.77 -5.13
C TYR A 79 -4.87 2.72 -6.28
N THR A 80 -6.02 2.54 -6.94
CA THR A 80 -6.53 3.50 -7.93
C THR A 80 -6.72 4.88 -7.30
N SER A 81 -7.32 4.96 -6.11
CA SER A 81 -7.49 6.23 -5.39
C SER A 81 -6.17 6.86 -4.99
N LEU A 82 -5.17 6.05 -4.60
CA LEU A 82 -3.82 6.52 -4.30
C LEU A 82 -3.19 7.17 -5.54
N TRP A 83 -3.23 6.52 -6.69
CA TRP A 83 -2.62 7.05 -7.92
C TRP A 83 -3.29 8.33 -8.41
N LYS A 84 -4.62 8.44 -8.29
CA LYS A 84 -5.32 9.72 -8.54
C LYS A 84 -4.82 10.83 -7.61
N SER A 85 -4.61 10.50 -6.33
CA SER A 85 -4.07 11.48 -5.37
C SER A 85 -2.64 11.90 -5.71
N LEU A 86 -1.79 10.95 -6.12
CA LEU A 86 -0.42 11.24 -6.55
C LEU A 86 -0.41 12.11 -7.82
N GLU A 87 -1.28 11.84 -8.78
CA GLU A 87 -1.40 12.64 -10.00
C GLU A 87 -1.82 14.09 -9.70
N MET A 88 -2.79 14.28 -8.81
CA MET A 88 -3.19 15.62 -8.37
C MET A 88 -2.02 16.35 -7.68
N VAL A 89 -1.35 15.68 -6.73
CA VAL A 89 -0.19 16.27 -6.03
C VAL A 89 0.95 16.59 -6.98
N GLN A 90 1.18 15.75 -8.01
CA GLN A 90 2.15 16.06 -9.04
C GLN A 90 1.82 17.37 -9.78
N GLY A 91 0.54 17.61 -10.08
CA GLY A 91 0.08 18.83 -10.73
C GLY A 91 0.29 20.09 -9.89
N GLU A 92 0.29 19.96 -8.56
CA GLU A 92 0.55 21.06 -7.62
C GLU A 92 2.05 21.30 -7.36
N ILE A 93 2.91 20.30 -7.58
CA ILE A 93 4.36 20.45 -7.47
C ILE A 93 4.88 21.19 -8.71
N ASP A 94 4.97 22.51 -8.59
CA ASP A 94 5.55 23.41 -9.58
C ASP A 94 7.07 23.64 -9.39
N GLU A 95 7.67 24.48 -10.23
CA GLU A 95 9.09 24.87 -10.13
C GLU A 95 9.40 25.71 -8.86
N ASN A 96 8.39 26.21 -8.15
CA ASN A 96 8.57 26.98 -6.92
C ASN A 96 8.77 26.09 -5.68
N HIS A 97 8.44 24.79 -5.78
CA HIS A 97 8.73 23.83 -4.73
C HIS A 97 10.23 23.49 -4.69
N ASN A 98 10.78 23.37 -3.49
CA ASN A 98 12.20 23.06 -3.34
C ASN A 98 12.53 21.64 -3.87
N ASP A 99 13.80 21.42 -4.20
CA ASP A 99 14.25 20.11 -4.71
C ASP A 99 14.00 18.97 -3.72
N GLU A 100 13.97 19.26 -2.41
CA GLU A 100 13.67 18.28 -1.36
C GLU A 100 12.24 17.73 -1.49
N CYS A 101 11.25 18.58 -1.76
CA CYS A 101 9.87 18.20 -2.04
C CYS A 101 9.79 17.26 -3.25
N ARG A 102 10.46 17.65 -4.34
CA ARG A 102 10.47 16.88 -5.61
C ARG A 102 11.13 15.51 -5.42
N VAL A 103 12.23 15.45 -4.67
CA VAL A 103 12.92 14.19 -4.33
C VAL A 103 12.06 13.31 -3.43
N ALA A 104 11.47 13.88 -2.36
CA ALA A 104 10.60 13.14 -1.45
C ALA A 104 9.37 12.57 -2.17
N PHE A 105 8.78 13.36 -3.07
CA PHE A 105 7.65 12.95 -3.88
C PHE A 105 8.05 11.86 -4.89
N GLY A 106 9.18 12.02 -5.59
CA GLY A 106 9.70 11.00 -6.50
C GLY A 106 9.98 9.66 -5.81
N SER A 107 10.53 9.70 -4.59
CA SER A 107 10.72 8.51 -3.76
C SER A 107 9.39 7.84 -3.42
N LEU A 108 8.38 8.61 -2.99
CA LEU A 108 7.06 8.10 -2.68
C LEU A 108 6.38 7.44 -3.91
N VAL A 109 6.46 8.07 -5.08
CA VAL A 109 5.92 7.54 -6.34
C VAL A 109 6.63 6.24 -6.74
N THR A 110 7.94 6.16 -6.54
CA THR A 110 8.73 4.94 -6.82
C THR A 110 8.32 3.77 -5.92
N ASP A 111 8.11 4.04 -4.63
CA ASP A 111 7.62 3.03 -3.69
C ASP A 111 6.21 2.56 -4.06
N ALA A 112 5.30 3.49 -4.37
CA ALA A 112 3.94 3.18 -4.80
C ALA A 112 3.92 2.31 -6.06
N SER A 113 4.79 2.61 -7.03
CA SER A 113 4.96 1.82 -8.26
C SER A 113 5.41 0.40 -7.95
N THR A 114 6.45 0.26 -7.11
CA THR A 114 6.96 -1.05 -6.69
C THR A 114 5.87 -1.90 -6.04
N PHE A 115 5.06 -1.33 -5.15
CA PHE A 115 3.97 -2.06 -4.52
C PHE A 115 2.82 -2.37 -5.47
N THR A 116 2.55 -1.49 -6.43
CA THR A 116 1.55 -1.72 -7.48
C THR A 116 1.94 -2.89 -8.38
N MET A 117 3.22 -3.00 -8.76
CA MET A 117 3.72 -4.17 -9.52
C MET A 117 3.62 -5.46 -8.70
N LYS A 118 3.83 -5.39 -7.38
CA LYS A 118 3.64 -6.56 -6.50
C LYS A 118 2.17 -7.02 -6.41
N LEU A 119 1.18 -6.15 -6.65
CA LEU A 119 -0.22 -6.56 -6.74
C LEU A 119 -0.47 -7.54 -7.89
N GLN A 120 0.23 -7.38 -9.02
CA GLN A 120 0.11 -8.31 -10.15
C GLN A 120 0.50 -9.74 -9.78
N ASN A 121 1.43 -9.88 -8.83
CA ASN A 121 1.97 -11.16 -8.38
C ASN A 121 1.36 -11.62 -7.04
N ALA A 122 0.51 -10.80 -6.42
CA ALA A 122 -0.12 -11.12 -5.15
C ALA A 122 -1.27 -12.10 -5.40
N GLY A 123 -1.10 -13.35 -4.98
CA GLY A 123 -2.20 -14.32 -4.98
C GLY A 123 -3.31 -13.96 -3.98
N ASP A 124 -4.43 -14.66 -4.04
CA ASP A 124 -5.67 -14.31 -3.29
C ASP A 124 -5.64 -14.73 -1.81
N ARG A 125 -4.44 -14.95 -1.29
CA ARG A 125 -4.28 -15.34 0.10
C ARG A 125 -4.58 -14.13 0.98
N LEU A 126 -5.38 -14.34 2.03
CA LEU A 126 -5.73 -13.31 3.01
C LEU A 126 -4.51 -12.54 3.55
N ILE A 127 -3.39 -13.24 3.74
CA ILE A 127 -2.12 -12.63 4.18
C ILE A 127 -1.61 -11.61 3.15
N SER A 128 -1.65 -11.95 1.87
CA SER A 128 -1.24 -11.07 0.78
C SER A 128 -2.15 -9.85 0.67
N VAL A 129 -3.47 -10.04 0.84
CA VAL A 129 -4.46 -8.94 0.87
C VAL A 129 -4.22 -8.00 2.05
N ALA A 130 -4.00 -8.53 3.25
CA ALA A 130 -3.72 -7.72 4.43
C ALA A 130 -2.42 -6.92 4.26
N GLU A 131 -1.37 -7.56 3.73
CA GLU A 131 -0.08 -6.91 3.51
C GLU A 131 -0.18 -5.77 2.48
N THR A 132 -0.85 -5.97 1.35
CA THR A 132 -1.01 -4.95 0.31
C THR A 132 -1.87 -3.79 0.79
N THR A 133 -2.90 -4.08 1.60
CA THR A 133 -3.73 -3.07 2.26
C THR A 133 -2.94 -2.23 3.27
N MET A 134 -2.11 -2.86 4.11
CA MET A 134 -1.24 -2.13 5.04
C MET A 134 -0.24 -1.22 4.32
N ARG A 135 0.33 -1.69 3.22
CA ARG A 135 1.22 -0.89 2.37
C ARG A 135 0.51 0.32 1.77
N TYR A 136 -0.73 0.15 1.32
CA TYR A 136 -1.55 1.28 0.87
C TYR A 136 -1.67 2.36 1.95
N TYR A 137 -2.10 2.01 3.17
CA TYR A 137 -2.27 2.99 4.24
C TYR A 137 -0.95 3.66 4.65
N ALA A 138 0.18 2.94 4.56
CA ALA A 138 1.50 3.52 4.79
C ALA A 138 1.88 4.56 3.74
N LEU A 139 1.60 4.29 2.46
CA LEU A 139 1.83 5.24 1.36
C LEU A 139 0.91 6.45 1.46
N ASP A 140 -0.38 6.22 1.70
CA ASP A 140 -1.38 7.27 1.82
C ASP A 140 -1.04 8.25 2.95
N ARG A 141 -0.62 7.72 4.11
CA ARG A 141 -0.13 8.53 5.23
C ARG A 141 1.16 9.28 4.91
N ARG A 142 2.06 8.70 4.11
CA ARG A 142 3.28 9.40 3.67
C ARG A 142 2.95 10.55 2.72
N LEU A 143 1.96 10.36 1.85
CA LEU A 143 1.46 11.42 0.97
C LEU A 143 0.87 12.57 1.78
N ASP A 144 0.04 12.29 2.79
CA ASP A 144 -0.52 13.31 3.68
C ASP A 144 0.57 14.15 4.36
N LYS A 145 1.57 13.48 4.93
CA LYS A 145 2.70 14.16 5.60
C LYS A 145 3.53 15.02 4.64
N LEU A 146 3.72 14.55 3.41
CA LEU A 146 4.42 15.32 2.39
C LEU A 146 3.62 16.56 2.04
N CYS A 147 2.31 16.42 1.82
CA CYS A 147 1.44 17.55 1.50
C CYS A 147 1.43 18.58 2.64
N GLU A 148 1.35 18.13 3.89
CA GLU A 148 1.43 19.00 5.07
C GLU A 148 2.77 19.74 5.17
N ALA A 149 3.89 19.04 4.95
CA ALA A 149 5.23 19.62 5.06
C ALA A 149 5.52 20.69 3.99
N TYR A 150 4.91 20.55 2.81
CA TYR A 150 5.16 21.43 1.66
C TYR A 150 3.95 22.28 1.27
N PHE A 151 2.93 22.37 2.13
CA PHE A 151 1.72 23.19 1.93
C PHE A 151 0.95 22.87 0.63
N ILE A 152 0.98 21.61 0.20
CA ILE A 152 0.24 21.15 -0.99
C ILE A 152 -1.20 20.83 -0.60
N VAL A 153 -2.17 21.37 -1.35
CA VAL A 153 -3.59 21.12 -1.09
C VAL A 153 -3.98 19.77 -1.69
N ARG A 154 -4.29 18.81 -0.81
CA ARG A 154 -4.88 17.53 -1.21
C ARG A 154 -6.41 17.70 -1.24
N GLN A 155 -7.04 17.56 -2.41
CA GLN A 155 -8.51 17.54 -2.46
C GLN A 155 -9.04 16.32 -1.72
N ASP A 156 -10.07 16.54 -0.91
CA ASP A 156 -10.61 15.55 0.01
C ASP A 156 -11.12 14.31 -0.74
N LYS A 157 -10.97 13.16 -0.09
CA LYS A 157 -11.43 11.87 -0.60
C LYS A 157 -12.96 11.90 -0.62
N SER A 158 -13.55 12.22 -1.77
CA SER A 158 -14.98 11.94 -1.99
C SER A 158 -15.17 10.42 -1.93
N CYS A 159 -15.61 9.94 -0.76
CA CYS A 159 -16.11 8.59 -0.55
C CYS A 159 -17.26 8.27 -1.51
#